data_AF-A0AAZ1Y516-F1
#
_entry.id   AF-A0AAZ1Y516-F1
#
_cell.length_a   1.000
_cell.length_b   1.000
_cell.length_c   1.000
_cell.angle_alpha   90.00
_cell.angle_beta   90.00
_cell.angle_gamma   90.00
#
_symmetry.space_group_name_H-M   'P 1'
#
loop_
_entity.id
_entity.type
_entity.pdbx_description
1 polymer ?
#
loop_
_entity_poly.entity_id
_entity_poly.type
_entity_poly.pdbx_seq_one_letter_code
_entity_poly.pdbx_strand_id
1 'polypeptide(L)'
;MNLKNSSRSVFPIPNLKSLYISRTGLYSLDFLIHANLTKLEFLQARQNLYSVIRKEDIKSLPALTYLDLQGNGFTCNCDNSWFLSWAINDSKTQVYDAYNFTCNYPQEFKSKKLLDFNTRFCSVDMGFICFLCTTCAILCLMVVSFTYHFMRLHLVYAYYLFIAWFFDKKHKNKKTPHQYDAFISYNTHDEPWVIDKLLPKLEGEQGWRLCLHHRDFEPGKLIIDNITDAIYGSRKTICVISHKYLESEWCSREIQAASFRLFDEQKDVLILVFLDDIPSYLLSPYHRMRKMLKKKTYLSWPRAAKNTELFWEKLRQALETTNTNNLQ
;
A
#
# COMPACT_ATOMS: atom_id res chain seq x y z
N MET A 1 -27.77 -28.59 58.54
CA MET A 1 -28.49 -27.46 57.92
C MET A 1 -28.67 -27.80 56.43
N ASN A 2 -29.91 -27.93 55.96
CA ASN A 2 -30.21 -28.42 54.61
C ASN A 2 -30.10 -27.25 53.62
N LEU A 3 -28.92 -27.07 53.02
CA LEU A 3 -28.57 -25.93 52.16
C LEU A 3 -29.13 -26.02 50.72
N LYS A 4 -30.00 -27.00 50.44
CA LYS A 4 -30.43 -27.33 49.07
C LYS A 4 -31.27 -26.25 48.37
N ASN A 5 -31.76 -25.22 49.06
CA ASN A 5 -32.64 -24.24 48.41
C ASN A 5 -32.72 -22.85 49.08
N SER A 6 -31.66 -22.39 49.74
CA SER A 6 -31.67 -21.08 50.40
C SER A 6 -30.65 -20.13 49.78
N SER A 7 -31.08 -19.39 48.77
CA SER A 7 -30.41 -18.16 48.32
C SER A 7 -30.53 -17.01 49.34
N ARG A 8 -31.10 -17.24 50.53
CA ARG A 8 -31.22 -16.27 51.62
C ARG A 8 -31.26 -16.95 52.98
N SER A 9 -30.09 -17.22 53.56
CA SER A 9 -29.80 -17.17 55.02
C SER A 9 -28.65 -18.10 55.43
N VAL A 10 -27.44 -17.81 54.95
CA VAL A 10 -26.26 -18.13 55.76
C VAL A 10 -26.00 -16.87 56.58
N PHE A 11 -26.39 -16.91 57.86
CA PHE A 11 -26.04 -15.83 58.79
C PHE A 11 -24.52 -15.69 58.83
N PRO A 12 -23.97 -14.46 58.90
CA PRO A 12 -22.53 -14.28 59.03
C PRO A 12 -22.05 -14.96 60.31
N ILE A 13 -21.15 -15.94 60.17
CA ILE A 13 -20.50 -16.65 61.28
C ILE A 13 -19.06 -16.13 61.37
N PRO A 14 -18.82 -14.98 62.04
CA PRO A 14 -17.57 -14.23 61.89
C PRO A 14 -16.31 -14.93 62.43
N ASN A 15 -16.47 -16.01 63.20
CA ASN A 15 -15.37 -16.76 63.81
C ASN A 15 -15.24 -18.19 63.28
N LEU A 16 -15.93 -18.53 62.19
CA LEU A 16 -15.83 -19.87 61.61
C LEU A 16 -14.44 -20.08 60.99
N LYS A 17 -13.70 -21.07 61.51
CA LYS A 17 -12.38 -21.45 61.00
C LYS A 17 -12.41 -22.66 60.06
N SER A 18 -13.34 -23.58 60.28
CA SER A 18 -13.44 -24.81 59.49
C SER A 18 -14.87 -25.03 59.03
N LEU A 19 -15.05 -25.27 57.73
CA LEU A 19 -16.35 -25.51 57.10
C LEU A 19 -16.33 -26.84 56.36
N TYR A 20 -17.28 -27.71 56.70
CA TYR A 20 -17.49 -29.01 56.08
C TYR A 20 -18.84 -29.03 55.38
N ILE A 21 -18.82 -29.08 54.05
CA ILE A 21 -20.01 -29.03 53.18
C ILE A 21 -19.95 -30.14 52.13
N SER A 22 -19.72 -31.37 52.58
CA SER A 22 -19.61 -32.53 51.69
C SER A 22 -20.96 -33.20 51.44
N ARG A 23 -21.19 -33.75 50.23
CA ARG A 23 -22.42 -34.50 49.85
C ARG A 23 -23.73 -33.71 50.01
N THR A 24 -23.70 -32.41 49.82
CA THR A 24 -24.88 -31.54 49.92
C THR A 24 -25.60 -31.38 48.57
N GLY A 25 -24.94 -31.76 47.46
CA GLY A 25 -25.48 -31.65 46.10
C GLY A 25 -25.48 -30.21 45.58
N LEU A 26 -24.58 -29.38 46.10
CA LEU A 26 -24.39 -28.00 45.66
C LEU A 26 -23.66 -27.96 44.31
N TYR A 27 -24.05 -27.01 43.46
CA TYR A 27 -23.45 -26.78 42.14
C TYR A 27 -22.48 -25.60 42.11
N SER A 28 -22.54 -24.73 43.12
CA SER A 28 -21.85 -23.44 43.17
C SER A 28 -21.39 -23.07 44.58
N LEU A 29 -20.27 -22.35 44.68
CA LEU A 29 -19.72 -21.79 45.92
C LEU A 29 -20.08 -20.30 46.14
N ASP A 30 -20.98 -19.73 45.32
CA ASP A 30 -21.42 -18.34 45.36
C ASP A 30 -21.96 -17.85 46.72
N PHE A 31 -22.53 -18.74 47.53
CA PHE A 31 -22.98 -18.40 48.88
C PHE A 31 -21.83 -17.91 49.77
N LEU A 32 -20.57 -18.29 49.50
CA LEU A 32 -19.41 -17.83 50.27
C LEU A 32 -19.20 -16.31 50.17
N ILE A 33 -19.53 -15.72 49.02
CA ILE A 33 -19.40 -14.29 48.75
C ILE A 33 -20.23 -13.48 49.76
N HIS A 34 -21.45 -13.96 50.05
CA HIS A 34 -22.39 -13.27 50.92
C HIS A 34 -22.22 -13.63 52.40
N ALA A 35 -21.61 -14.78 52.72
CA ALA A 35 -21.46 -15.28 54.08
C ALA A 35 -20.37 -14.55 54.89
N ASN A 36 -19.48 -13.78 54.24
CA ASN A 36 -18.42 -12.97 54.85
C ASN A 36 -17.54 -13.76 55.84
N LEU A 37 -17.06 -14.94 55.41
CA LEU A 37 -16.29 -15.88 56.23
C LEU A 37 -14.79 -15.55 56.22
N THR A 38 -14.42 -14.36 56.69
CA THR A 38 -13.05 -13.82 56.58
C THR A 38 -11.98 -14.58 57.36
N LYS A 39 -12.37 -15.35 58.39
CA LYS A 39 -11.47 -16.15 59.24
C LYS A 39 -11.45 -17.64 58.88
N LEU A 40 -12.09 -18.03 57.79
CA LEU A 40 -12.15 -19.43 57.39
C LEU A 40 -10.77 -19.89 56.87
N GLU A 41 -10.17 -20.84 57.57
CA GLU A 41 -8.85 -21.40 57.28
C GLU A 41 -8.96 -22.73 56.51
N PHE A 42 -10.02 -23.51 56.76
CA PHE A 42 -10.22 -24.87 56.23
C PHE A 42 -11.59 -25.01 55.56
N LEU A 43 -11.61 -25.41 54.29
CA LEU A 43 -12.85 -25.69 53.54
C LEU A 43 -12.80 -27.09 52.93
N GLN A 44 -13.73 -27.96 53.36
CA GLN A 44 -13.93 -29.27 52.77
C GLN A 44 -15.30 -29.38 52.11
N ALA A 45 -15.31 -29.47 50.77
CA ALA A 45 -16.52 -29.47 49.95
C ALA A 45 -16.56 -30.68 48.99
N ARG A 46 -16.30 -31.87 49.55
CA ARG A 46 -16.18 -33.14 48.81
C ARG A 46 -17.52 -33.64 48.26
N GLN A 47 -17.45 -34.36 47.15
CA GLN A 47 -18.58 -35.13 46.58
C GLN A 47 -19.84 -34.29 46.39
N ASN A 48 -19.67 -33.11 45.79
CA ASN A 48 -20.76 -32.25 45.34
C ASN A 48 -20.78 -32.22 43.81
N LEU A 49 -21.46 -31.22 43.24
CA LEU A 49 -21.65 -31.04 41.81
C LEU A 49 -20.97 -29.75 41.32
N TYR A 50 -19.89 -29.33 42.00
CA TYR A 50 -19.10 -28.17 41.58
C TYR A 50 -18.38 -28.48 40.27
N SER A 51 -18.77 -27.77 39.21
CA SER A 51 -18.16 -27.93 37.88
C SER A 51 -17.14 -26.82 37.59
N VAL A 52 -17.40 -25.60 38.05
CA VAL A 52 -16.54 -24.42 37.83
C VAL A 52 -16.25 -23.75 39.17
N ILE A 53 -14.97 -23.48 39.45
CA ILE A 53 -14.54 -22.75 40.64
C ILE A 53 -14.19 -21.32 40.23
N ARG A 54 -15.03 -20.37 40.64
CA ARG A 54 -14.83 -18.98 40.25
C ARG A 54 -13.82 -18.30 41.16
N LYS A 55 -13.11 -17.33 40.61
CA LYS A 55 -12.11 -16.54 41.32
C LYS A 55 -12.73 -15.78 42.50
N GLU A 56 -13.95 -15.31 42.33
CA GLU A 56 -14.68 -14.51 43.32
C GLU A 56 -15.01 -15.34 44.57
N ASP A 57 -15.36 -16.61 44.38
CA ASP A 57 -15.73 -17.53 45.46
C ASP A 57 -14.53 -17.75 46.39
N ILE A 58 -13.34 -18.00 45.84
CA ILE A 58 -12.11 -18.21 46.61
C ILE A 58 -11.59 -16.90 47.21
N LYS A 59 -11.64 -15.79 46.46
CA LYS A 59 -11.21 -14.48 46.98
C LYS A 59 -12.06 -13.97 48.14
N SER A 60 -13.30 -14.42 48.27
CA SER A 60 -14.15 -14.12 49.43
C SER A 60 -13.63 -14.73 50.74
N LEU A 61 -12.68 -15.67 50.66
CA LEU A 61 -12.07 -16.37 51.79
C LEU A 61 -10.58 -15.99 51.96
N PRO A 62 -10.29 -14.77 52.45
CA PRO A 62 -8.92 -14.27 52.51
C PRO A 62 -8.01 -15.05 53.46
N ALA A 63 -8.52 -15.76 54.46
CA ALA A 63 -7.73 -16.55 55.41
C ALA A 63 -7.57 -18.02 55.05
N LEU A 64 -8.07 -18.45 53.88
CA LEU A 64 -8.05 -19.86 53.48
C LEU A 64 -6.62 -20.39 53.38
N THR A 65 -6.41 -21.59 53.93
CA THR A 65 -5.11 -22.30 53.94
C THR A 65 -5.23 -23.71 53.40
N TYR A 66 -6.42 -24.32 53.50
CA TYR A 66 -6.67 -25.68 53.04
C TYR A 66 -8.01 -25.76 52.32
N LEU A 67 -7.98 -26.28 51.10
CA LEU A 67 -9.15 -26.48 50.25
C LEU A 67 -9.21 -27.92 49.76
N ASP A 68 -10.36 -28.56 49.97
CA ASP A 68 -10.59 -29.92 49.52
C ASP A 68 -11.89 -30.04 48.73
N LEU A 69 -11.73 -30.39 47.46
CA LEU A 69 -12.80 -30.50 46.48
C LEU A 69 -12.88 -31.91 45.86
N GLN A 70 -12.36 -32.93 46.54
CA GLN A 70 -12.36 -34.29 45.99
C GLN A 70 -13.77 -34.79 45.64
N GLY A 71 -13.88 -35.55 44.56
CA GLY A 71 -15.13 -36.17 44.12
C GLY A 71 -16.14 -35.21 43.47
N ASN A 72 -15.72 -34.00 43.10
CA ASN A 72 -16.49 -33.10 42.23
C ASN A 72 -16.17 -33.35 40.75
N GLY A 73 -17.13 -33.09 39.86
CA GLY A 73 -16.99 -33.29 38.41
C GLY A 73 -16.70 -31.98 37.68
N PHE A 74 -15.42 -31.65 37.49
CA PHE A 74 -15.00 -30.36 36.95
C PHE A 74 -15.22 -30.22 35.44
N THR A 75 -15.39 -28.98 34.98
CA THR A 75 -15.41 -28.64 33.57
C THR A 75 -14.00 -28.33 33.06
N CYS A 76 -13.53 -29.05 32.05
CA CYS A 76 -12.24 -28.85 31.40
C CYS A 76 -12.40 -27.96 30.17
N ASN A 77 -12.57 -26.66 30.45
CA ASN A 77 -12.59 -25.57 29.48
C ASN A 77 -11.88 -24.34 30.08
N CYS A 78 -11.99 -23.20 29.42
CA CYS A 78 -11.36 -21.97 29.87
C CYS A 78 -11.99 -21.34 31.13
N ASP A 79 -13.18 -21.75 31.56
CA ASP A 79 -13.82 -21.22 32.78
C ASP A 79 -13.04 -21.60 34.04
N ASN A 80 -12.41 -22.78 34.06
CA ASN A 80 -11.55 -23.23 35.16
C ASN A 80 -10.08 -22.83 34.99
N SER A 81 -9.69 -22.14 33.90
CA SER A 81 -8.29 -21.81 33.62
C SER A 81 -7.62 -21.05 34.77
N TRP A 82 -8.36 -20.11 35.40
CA TRP A 82 -7.92 -19.41 36.61
C TRP A 82 -7.66 -20.38 37.77
N PHE A 83 -8.57 -21.33 38.01
CA PHE A 83 -8.51 -22.24 39.14
C PHE A 83 -7.33 -23.20 39.02
N LEU A 84 -7.06 -23.71 37.82
CA LEU A 84 -5.88 -24.54 37.55
C LEU A 84 -4.59 -23.78 37.87
N SER A 85 -4.48 -22.53 37.38
CA SER A 85 -3.31 -21.68 37.64
C SER A 85 -3.17 -21.34 39.13
N TRP A 86 -4.28 -21.03 39.80
CA TRP A 86 -4.27 -20.68 41.22
C TRP A 86 -3.93 -21.89 42.10
N ALA A 87 -4.52 -23.05 41.84
CA ALA A 87 -4.28 -24.26 42.62
C ALA A 87 -2.82 -24.74 42.58
N ILE A 88 -2.09 -24.44 41.49
CA ILE A 88 -0.66 -24.81 41.35
C ILE A 88 0.26 -23.72 41.92
N ASN A 89 -0.05 -22.44 41.69
CA ASN A 89 0.88 -21.34 41.96
C ASN A 89 0.66 -20.62 43.29
N ASP A 90 -0.47 -20.82 43.96
CA ASP A 90 -0.75 -20.17 45.24
C ASP A 90 0.06 -20.82 46.37
N SER A 91 0.90 -20.03 47.04
CA SER A 91 1.75 -20.51 48.14
C SER A 91 1.03 -20.52 49.50
N LYS A 92 -0.18 -19.96 49.58
CA LYS A 92 -0.91 -19.79 50.83
C LYS A 92 -1.89 -20.94 51.07
N THR A 93 -2.60 -21.34 50.03
CA THR A 93 -3.70 -22.30 50.09
C THR A 93 -3.28 -23.60 49.46
N GLN A 94 -3.22 -24.66 50.26
CA GLN A 94 -3.04 -26.01 49.75
C GLN A 94 -4.36 -26.54 49.21
N VAL A 95 -4.41 -26.83 47.90
CA VAL A 95 -5.51 -27.58 47.29
C VAL A 95 -5.21 -29.08 47.40
N TYR A 96 -5.94 -29.76 48.28
CA TYR A 96 -5.70 -31.16 48.57
C TYR A 96 -5.98 -32.04 47.36
N ASP A 97 -4.96 -32.82 46.97
CA ASP A 97 -5.03 -33.83 45.91
C ASP A 97 -5.52 -33.29 44.55
N ALA A 98 -5.15 -32.05 44.22
CA ALA A 98 -5.52 -31.39 42.97
C ALA A 98 -5.14 -32.21 41.72
N TYR A 99 -4.04 -32.96 41.78
CA TYR A 99 -3.57 -33.86 40.72
C TYR A 99 -4.54 -35.00 40.39
N ASN A 100 -5.46 -35.33 41.28
CA ASN A 100 -6.45 -36.39 41.07
C ASN A 100 -7.83 -35.89 40.66
N PHE A 101 -8.04 -34.57 40.55
CA PHE A 101 -9.29 -34.03 40.05
C PHE A 101 -9.53 -34.46 38.60
N THR A 102 -10.77 -34.84 38.29
CA THR A 102 -11.16 -35.35 36.97
C THR A 102 -12.17 -34.45 36.29
N CYS A 103 -12.07 -34.35 34.97
CA CYS A 103 -13.05 -33.69 34.13
C CYS A 103 -14.35 -34.52 34.03
N ASN A 104 -15.50 -33.85 34.03
CA ASN A 104 -16.80 -34.42 33.70
C ASN A 104 -17.36 -33.87 32.38
N TYR A 105 -16.97 -32.66 32.00
CA TYR A 105 -17.36 -31.99 30.75
C TYR A 105 -16.15 -31.26 30.13
N PRO A 106 -16.03 -31.13 28.81
CA PRO A 106 -16.85 -31.77 27.78
C PRO A 106 -16.53 -33.27 27.65
N GLN A 107 -17.40 -34.02 26.94
CA GLN A 107 -17.35 -35.48 26.87
C GLN A 107 -15.98 -36.02 26.42
N GLU A 108 -15.27 -35.29 25.56
CA GLU A 108 -13.92 -35.61 25.05
C GLU A 108 -12.84 -35.66 26.15
N PHE A 109 -13.04 -34.91 27.23
CA PHE A 109 -12.14 -34.85 28.37
C PHE A 109 -12.64 -35.66 29.56
N LYS A 110 -13.82 -36.27 29.49
CA LYS A 110 -14.40 -37.03 30.61
C LYS A 110 -13.41 -38.03 31.19
N SER A 111 -13.27 -38.03 32.51
CA SER A 111 -12.34 -38.87 33.29
C SER A 111 -10.84 -38.59 33.08
N LYS A 112 -10.45 -37.64 32.22
CA LYS A 112 -9.06 -37.13 32.17
C LYS A 112 -8.80 -36.25 33.39
N LYS A 113 -7.52 -36.07 33.74
CA LYS A 113 -7.13 -35.21 34.86
C LYS A 113 -7.37 -33.75 34.51
N LEU A 114 -7.87 -32.99 35.48
CA LEU A 114 -8.15 -31.56 35.32
C LEU A 114 -6.86 -30.78 35.03
N LEU A 115 -5.76 -31.09 35.72
CA LEU A 115 -4.48 -30.40 35.55
C LEU A 115 -3.79 -30.69 34.20
N ASP A 116 -4.19 -31.75 33.50
CA ASP A 116 -3.66 -32.07 32.16
C ASP A 116 -4.33 -31.21 31.05
N PHE A 117 -5.35 -30.43 31.38
CA PHE A 117 -6.04 -29.57 30.43
C PHE A 117 -5.15 -28.40 29.99
N ASN A 118 -4.96 -28.25 28.68
CA ASN A 118 -4.08 -27.23 28.12
C ASN A 118 -4.77 -25.85 28.10
N THR A 119 -4.41 -25.00 29.06
CA THR A 119 -4.93 -23.63 29.20
C THR A 119 -4.27 -22.61 28.28
N ARG A 120 -3.24 -22.97 27.49
CA ARG A 120 -2.53 -22.03 26.60
C ARG A 120 -3.44 -21.40 25.55
N PHE A 121 -4.48 -22.12 25.13
CA PHE A 121 -5.45 -21.65 24.15
C PHE A 121 -6.51 -20.70 24.74
N CYS A 122 -6.58 -20.55 26.08
CA CYS A 122 -7.56 -19.71 26.74
C CYS A 122 -7.22 -18.21 26.74
N SER A 123 -5.99 -17.84 26.38
CA SER A 123 -5.57 -16.44 26.26
C SER A 123 -5.74 -15.87 24.85
N VAL A 124 -6.07 -16.71 23.86
CA VAL A 124 -6.19 -16.30 22.46
C VAL A 124 -7.66 -16.15 22.13
N ASP A 125 -8.14 -14.91 22.06
CA ASP A 125 -9.47 -14.62 21.51
C ASP A 125 -9.41 -14.79 19.99
N MET A 126 -9.63 -16.03 19.54
CA MET A 126 -9.67 -16.39 18.12
C MET A 126 -10.70 -15.55 17.35
N GLY A 127 -11.75 -15.06 18.02
CA GLY A 127 -12.71 -14.13 17.45
C GLY A 127 -12.08 -12.78 17.12
N PHE A 128 -11.30 -12.23 18.05
CA PHE A 128 -10.58 -10.96 17.87
C PHE A 128 -9.55 -11.03 16.72
N ILE A 129 -8.79 -12.13 16.63
CA ILE A 129 -7.80 -12.31 15.54
C ILE A 129 -8.50 -12.40 14.18
N CYS A 130 -9.55 -13.22 14.06
CA CYS A 130 -10.32 -13.35 12.82
C CYS A 130 -10.95 -12.00 12.41
N PHE A 131 -11.44 -11.22 13.36
CA PHE A 131 -11.96 -9.88 13.12
C PHE A 131 -10.88 -8.92 12.58
N LEU A 132 -9.68 -8.90 13.18
CA LEU A 132 -8.56 -8.10 12.69
C LEU A 132 -8.15 -8.51 11.26
N CYS A 133 -8.00 -9.81 11.00
CA CYS A 133 -7.58 -10.30 9.68
C CYS A 133 -8.61 -9.95 8.59
N THR A 134 -9.90 -10.18 8.87
CA THR A 134 -10.98 -9.90 7.89
C THR A 134 -11.13 -8.40 7.61
N THR A 135 -11.06 -7.56 8.64
CA THR A 135 -11.13 -6.10 8.47
C THR A 135 -9.95 -5.56 7.67
N CYS A 136 -8.71 -6.02 7.94
CA CYS A 136 -7.55 -5.67 7.14
C CYS A 136 -7.71 -6.08 5.67
N ALA A 137 -8.17 -7.31 5.40
CA ALA A 137 -8.37 -7.79 4.03
C ALA A 137 -9.39 -6.95 3.26
N ILE A 138 -10.52 -6.59 3.88
CA ILE A 138 -11.56 -5.75 3.27
C ILE A 138 -11.02 -4.35 2.95
N LEU A 139 -10.29 -3.73 3.88
CA LEU A 139 -9.70 -2.40 3.68
C LEU A 139 -8.69 -2.42 2.53
N CYS A 140 -7.83 -3.43 2.45
CA CYS A 140 -6.88 -3.58 1.33
C CYS A 140 -7.60 -3.68 -0.02
N LEU A 141 -8.65 -4.50 -0.12
CA LEU A 141 -9.43 -4.63 -1.36
C LEU A 141 -10.11 -3.33 -1.78
N MET A 142 -10.64 -2.57 -0.82
CA MET A 142 -11.24 -1.26 -1.11
C MET A 142 -10.20 -0.27 -1.65
N VAL A 143 -9.01 -0.21 -1.06
CA VAL A 143 -7.92 0.68 -1.53
C VAL A 143 -7.46 0.30 -2.93
N VAL A 144 -7.28 -1.00 -3.20
CA VAL A 144 -6.89 -1.48 -4.55
C VAL A 144 -7.95 -1.13 -5.58
N SER A 145 -9.23 -1.36 -5.27
CA SER A 145 -10.34 -1.01 -6.17
C SER A 145 -10.42 0.49 -6.43
N PHE A 146 -10.32 1.31 -5.37
CA PHE A 146 -10.36 2.78 -5.48
C PHE A 146 -9.18 3.31 -6.30
N THR A 147 -7.97 2.82 -6.05
CA THR A 147 -6.77 3.24 -6.80
C THR A 147 -6.86 2.83 -8.26
N TYR A 148 -7.36 1.63 -8.56
CA TYR A 148 -7.55 1.17 -9.94
C TYR A 148 -8.63 1.96 -10.68
N HIS A 149 -9.78 2.22 -10.05
CA HIS A 149 -10.89 2.89 -10.73
C HIS A 149 -10.70 4.41 -10.82
N PHE A 150 -10.28 5.05 -9.74
CA PHE A 150 -10.21 6.51 -9.65
C PHE A 150 -8.81 7.04 -10.01
N MET A 151 -7.76 6.38 -9.50
CA MET A 151 -6.39 6.91 -9.60
C MET A 151 -5.58 6.35 -10.77
N ARG A 152 -6.10 5.41 -11.58
CA ARG A 152 -5.33 4.79 -12.68
C ARG A 152 -4.74 5.82 -13.63
N LEU A 153 -5.52 6.81 -14.07
CA LEU A 153 -5.02 7.86 -14.97
C LEU A 153 -3.97 8.74 -14.29
N HIS A 154 -4.17 9.08 -13.01
CA HIS A 154 -3.20 9.86 -12.23
C HIS A 154 -1.91 9.09 -11.96
N LEU A 155 -1.99 7.78 -11.73
CA LEU A 155 -0.83 6.90 -11.51
C LEU A 155 -0.02 6.73 -12.80
N VAL A 156 -0.68 6.51 -13.94
CA VAL A 156 -0.01 6.48 -15.25
C VAL A 156 0.68 7.81 -15.51
N TYR A 157 -0.01 8.93 -15.26
CA TYR A 157 0.59 10.26 -15.41
C TYR A 157 1.80 10.45 -14.49
N ALA A 158 1.66 10.15 -13.20
CA ALA A 158 2.74 10.25 -12.22
C ALA A 158 3.94 9.36 -12.56
N TYR A 159 3.69 8.16 -13.10
CA TYR A 159 4.72 7.26 -13.61
C TYR A 159 5.52 7.90 -14.74
N TYR A 160 4.86 8.48 -15.74
CA TYR A 160 5.54 9.21 -16.81
C TYR A 160 6.29 10.46 -16.30
N LEU A 161 5.75 11.16 -15.30
CA LEU A 161 6.46 12.29 -14.67
C LEU A 161 7.72 11.84 -13.93
N PHE A 162 7.62 10.71 -13.23
CA PHE A 162 8.75 10.14 -12.51
C PHE A 162 9.86 9.71 -13.47
N ILE A 163 9.49 9.08 -14.59
CA ILE A 163 10.43 8.74 -15.67
C ILE A 163 11.10 10.01 -16.20
N ALA A 164 10.32 11.04 -16.56
CA ALA A 164 10.87 12.30 -17.08
C ALA A 164 11.84 12.94 -16.08
N TRP A 165 11.48 12.98 -14.80
CA TRP A 165 12.35 13.50 -13.72
C TRP A 165 13.64 12.70 -13.55
N PHE A 166 13.57 11.36 -13.65
CA PHE A 166 14.73 10.50 -13.54
C PHE A 166 15.72 10.75 -14.70
N PHE A 167 15.20 10.88 -15.92
CA PHE A 167 16.02 11.21 -17.09
C PHE A 167 16.65 12.59 -17.00
N ASP A 168 15.92 13.60 -16.56
CA ASP A 168 16.48 14.95 -16.40
C ASP A 168 17.63 14.96 -15.38
N LYS A 169 17.45 14.28 -14.24
CA LYS A 169 18.50 14.15 -13.22
C LYS A 169 19.74 13.41 -13.75
N LYS A 170 19.54 12.36 -14.57
CA LYS A 170 20.63 11.61 -15.20
C LYS A 170 21.42 12.47 -16.19
N HIS A 171 20.73 13.28 -16.99
CA HIS A 171 21.37 14.07 -18.05
C HIS A 171 21.98 15.39 -17.55
N LYS A 172 21.37 16.04 -16.56
CA LYS A 172 21.92 17.25 -15.92
C LYS A 172 23.29 17.03 -15.26
N ASN A 173 23.57 15.79 -14.84
CA ASN A 173 24.89 15.40 -14.31
C ASN A 173 25.93 15.11 -15.42
N LYS A 174 25.50 14.84 -16.65
CA LYS A 174 26.40 14.69 -17.81
C LYS A 174 26.55 16.03 -18.52
N LYS A 175 27.58 16.81 -18.16
CA LYS A 175 28.01 17.97 -18.95
C LYS A 175 28.77 17.52 -20.21
N THR A 176 28.14 16.72 -21.06
CA THR A 176 28.70 16.37 -22.37
C THR A 176 28.35 17.45 -23.38
N PRO A 177 29.28 17.87 -24.25
CA PRO A 177 28.95 18.78 -25.34
C PRO A 177 27.88 18.13 -26.25
N HIS A 178 26.94 18.93 -26.76
CA HIS A 178 25.94 18.44 -27.71
C HIS A 178 26.64 17.83 -28.93
N GLN A 179 26.27 16.61 -29.29
CA GLN A 179 26.83 15.88 -30.43
C GLN A 179 26.21 16.37 -31.75
N TYR A 180 24.96 16.85 -31.69
CA TYR A 180 24.18 17.28 -32.83
C TYR A 180 23.68 18.73 -32.66
N ASP A 181 23.51 19.43 -33.78
CA ASP A 181 22.93 20.77 -33.80
C ASP A 181 21.41 20.71 -33.59
N ALA A 182 20.75 19.73 -34.21
CA ALA A 182 19.33 19.50 -34.01
C ALA A 182 18.91 18.04 -34.13
N PHE A 183 17.96 17.63 -33.29
CA PHE A 183 17.22 16.37 -33.43
C PHE A 183 15.96 16.61 -34.26
N ILE A 184 15.67 15.72 -35.22
CA ILE A 184 14.45 15.81 -36.05
C ILE A 184 13.45 14.75 -35.58
N SER A 185 12.32 15.23 -35.06
CA SER A 185 11.15 14.40 -34.70
C SER A 185 10.12 14.47 -35.82
N TYR A 186 9.91 13.35 -36.53
CA TYR A 186 8.99 13.24 -37.67
C TYR A 186 8.26 11.90 -37.67
N ASN A 187 7.21 11.77 -38.48
CA ASN A 187 6.50 10.51 -38.69
C ASN A 187 7.11 9.75 -39.88
N THR A 188 7.12 8.42 -39.86
CA THR A 188 7.61 7.60 -40.97
C THR A 188 6.94 7.93 -42.32
N HIS A 189 5.68 8.36 -42.35
CA HIS A 189 5.00 8.78 -43.58
C HIS A 189 5.58 10.08 -44.17
N ASP A 190 6.14 10.94 -43.32
CA ASP A 190 6.76 12.20 -43.71
C ASP A 190 8.27 12.06 -44.01
N GLU A 191 8.81 10.84 -43.86
CA GLU A 191 10.22 10.52 -44.11
C GLU A 191 10.72 10.95 -45.49
N PRO A 192 9.97 10.73 -46.60
CA PRO A 192 10.42 11.18 -47.92
C PRO A 192 10.66 12.69 -47.98
N TRP A 193 9.81 13.50 -47.33
CA TRP A 193 10.01 14.95 -47.31
C TRP A 193 11.24 15.33 -46.48
N VAL A 194 11.49 14.65 -45.36
CA VAL A 194 12.66 14.89 -44.52
C VAL A 194 13.95 14.55 -45.26
N ILE A 195 13.99 13.41 -45.95
CA ILE A 195 15.17 12.94 -46.69
C ILE A 195 15.39 13.74 -47.98
N ASP A 196 14.34 14.04 -48.74
CA ASP A 196 14.49 14.63 -50.08
C ASP A 196 14.53 16.17 -50.06
N LYS A 197 13.99 16.82 -49.02
CA LYS A 197 13.89 18.29 -48.94
C LYS A 197 14.67 18.88 -47.77
N LEU A 198 14.43 18.38 -46.55
CA LEU A 198 15.01 18.98 -45.35
C LEU A 198 16.51 18.69 -45.22
N LEU A 199 16.90 17.42 -45.36
CA LEU A 199 18.29 16.96 -45.19
C LEU A 199 19.27 17.62 -46.18
N PRO A 200 19.00 17.68 -47.50
CA PRO A 200 19.91 18.30 -48.46
C PRO A 200 20.13 19.80 -48.19
N LYS A 201 19.09 20.49 -47.70
CA LYS A 201 19.18 21.91 -47.35
C LYS A 201 19.94 22.14 -46.05
N LEU A 202 19.68 21.36 -45.01
CA LEU A 202 20.27 21.60 -43.70
C LEU A 202 21.66 20.95 -43.54
N GLU A 203 21.83 19.67 -43.85
CA GLU A 203 23.14 19.00 -43.75
C GLU A 203 24.03 19.32 -44.95
N GLY A 204 23.46 19.34 -46.16
CA GLY A 204 24.21 19.55 -47.40
C GLY A 204 24.64 21.01 -47.61
N GLU A 205 23.67 21.91 -47.78
CA GLU A 205 23.95 23.32 -48.12
C GLU A 205 24.37 24.16 -46.90
N GLN A 206 23.75 23.92 -45.74
CA GLN A 206 23.98 24.74 -44.54
C GLN A 206 25.00 24.12 -43.55
N GLY A 207 25.35 22.83 -43.71
CA GLY A 207 26.38 22.16 -42.91
C GLY A 207 26.00 21.81 -41.47
N TRP A 208 24.71 21.75 -41.13
CA TRP A 208 24.24 21.36 -39.79
C TRP A 208 24.42 19.85 -39.55
N ARG A 209 24.69 19.44 -38.30
CA ARG A 209 24.69 18.03 -37.89
C ARG A 209 23.34 17.65 -37.29
N LEU A 210 22.59 16.77 -37.97
CA LEU A 210 21.24 16.39 -37.53
C LEU A 210 21.22 14.96 -36.97
N CYS A 211 20.38 14.74 -35.96
CA CYS A 211 20.08 13.42 -35.42
C CYS A 211 18.72 12.94 -35.94
N LEU A 212 18.69 11.76 -36.56
CA LEU A 212 17.47 11.14 -37.09
C LEU A 212 17.22 9.77 -36.46
N HIS A 213 15.95 9.48 -36.18
CA HIS A 213 15.57 8.23 -35.52
C HIS A 213 15.89 6.97 -36.35
N HIS A 214 15.85 7.05 -37.68
CA HIS A 214 16.12 5.89 -38.55
C HIS A 214 17.63 5.59 -38.68
N ARG A 215 18.48 6.61 -38.50
CA ARG A 215 19.92 6.57 -38.80
C ARG A 215 20.77 6.46 -37.54
N ASP A 216 20.46 7.26 -36.53
CA ASP A 216 21.35 7.51 -35.39
C ASP A 216 20.93 6.78 -34.11
N PHE A 217 19.77 6.10 -34.09
CA PHE A 217 19.30 5.39 -32.91
C PHE A 217 20.04 4.08 -32.69
N GLU A 218 20.41 3.83 -31.42
CA GLU A 218 21.12 2.62 -31.02
C GLU A 218 20.15 1.41 -31.06
N PRO A 219 20.44 0.36 -31.86
CA PRO A 219 19.64 -0.86 -31.87
C PRO A 219 19.69 -1.58 -30.51
N GLY A 220 18.57 -2.16 -30.09
CA GLY A 220 18.47 -2.91 -28.83
C GLY A 220 18.15 -2.06 -27.59
N LYS A 221 18.11 -0.73 -27.72
CA LYS A 221 17.68 0.19 -26.66
C LYS A 221 16.21 0.56 -26.80
N LEU A 222 15.55 0.85 -25.67
CA LEU A 222 14.16 1.30 -25.66
C LEU A 222 14.04 2.61 -26.44
N ILE A 223 12.98 2.76 -27.24
CA ILE A 223 12.81 3.97 -28.06
C ILE A 223 12.77 5.25 -27.22
N ILE A 224 12.12 5.21 -26.06
CA ILE A 224 12.01 6.38 -25.18
C ILE A 224 13.39 6.87 -24.76
N ASP A 225 14.29 5.94 -24.47
CA ASP A 225 15.66 6.25 -24.09
C ASP A 225 16.43 6.84 -25.27
N ASN A 226 16.26 6.28 -26.47
CA ASN A 226 16.87 6.81 -27.70
C ASN A 226 16.38 8.23 -28.02
N ILE A 227 15.07 8.49 -27.90
CA ILE A 227 14.50 9.83 -28.11
C ILE A 227 15.03 10.80 -27.06
N THR A 228 15.05 10.39 -25.79
CA THR A 228 15.54 11.23 -24.70
C THR A 228 17.00 11.59 -24.91
N ASP A 229 17.84 10.60 -25.25
CA ASP A 229 19.25 10.83 -25.52
C ASP A 229 19.47 11.70 -26.78
N ALA A 230 18.65 11.56 -27.81
CA ALA A 230 18.70 12.42 -28.99
C ALA A 230 18.29 13.88 -28.68
N ILE A 231 17.27 14.09 -27.85
CA ILE A 231 16.84 15.43 -27.41
C ILE A 231 17.97 16.11 -26.63
N TYR A 232 18.51 15.45 -25.60
CA TYR A 232 19.57 16.05 -24.78
C TYR A 232 20.93 16.12 -25.49
N GLY A 233 21.19 15.18 -26.40
CA GLY A 233 22.39 15.16 -27.25
C GLY A 233 22.38 16.25 -28.34
N SER A 234 21.24 16.91 -28.55
CA SER A 234 21.07 17.95 -29.56
C SER A 234 20.89 19.34 -28.96
N ARG A 235 21.37 20.38 -29.65
CA ARG A 235 21.20 21.77 -29.18
C ARG A 235 19.78 22.30 -29.37
N LYS A 236 19.11 21.86 -30.44
CA LYS A 236 17.71 22.19 -30.79
C LYS A 236 16.93 20.91 -31.10
N THR A 237 15.61 20.98 -31.09
CA THR A 237 14.74 19.91 -31.62
C THR A 237 13.76 20.50 -32.61
N ILE A 238 13.74 19.95 -33.82
CA ILE A 238 12.79 20.29 -34.87
C ILE A 238 11.70 19.21 -34.88
N CYS A 239 10.46 19.62 -34.63
CA CYS A 239 9.31 18.73 -34.81
C CYS A 239 8.62 19.03 -36.14
N VAL A 240 8.59 18.03 -37.02
CA VAL A 240 7.90 18.04 -38.31
C VAL A 240 6.48 17.52 -38.09
N ILE A 241 5.52 18.43 -38.04
CA ILE A 241 4.14 18.16 -37.67
C ILE A 241 3.26 18.05 -38.93
N SER A 242 2.64 16.89 -39.10
CA SER A 242 1.61 16.58 -40.10
C SER A 242 0.35 16.03 -39.41
N HIS A 243 -0.72 15.77 -40.16
CA HIS A 243 -1.87 15.03 -39.61
C HIS A 243 -1.45 13.63 -39.15
N LYS A 244 -0.58 12.95 -39.90
CA LYS A 244 -0.08 11.61 -39.57
C LYS A 244 0.83 11.59 -38.35
N TYR A 245 1.60 12.66 -38.14
CA TYR A 245 2.35 12.86 -36.91
C TYR A 245 1.45 12.82 -35.67
N LEU A 246 0.29 13.49 -35.72
CA LEU A 246 -0.65 13.54 -34.59
C LEU A 246 -1.46 12.25 -34.40
N GLU A 247 -1.62 11.43 -35.44
CA GLU A 247 -2.43 10.20 -35.44
C GLU A 247 -1.67 8.93 -35.04
N SER A 248 -0.33 8.90 -35.18
CA SER A 248 0.45 7.65 -35.06
C SER A 248 0.74 7.15 -33.63
N GLU A 249 0.87 5.82 -33.47
CA GLU A 249 1.19 5.13 -32.20
C GLU A 249 2.57 5.48 -31.60
N TRP A 250 3.54 5.91 -32.43
CA TRP A 250 4.82 6.50 -31.97
C TRP A 250 4.63 7.79 -31.16
N CYS A 251 3.39 8.25 -31.10
CA CYS A 251 2.92 9.45 -30.50
C CYS A 251 1.77 9.12 -29.52
N SER A 252 1.90 8.08 -28.69
CA SER A 252 0.97 7.94 -27.55
C SER A 252 0.94 9.29 -26.82
N ARG A 253 -0.28 9.75 -26.49
CA ARG A 253 -0.47 11.09 -25.90
C ARG A 253 0.43 11.26 -24.67
N GLU A 254 0.70 10.17 -23.97
CA GLU A 254 1.59 10.08 -22.82
C GLU A 254 3.07 10.28 -23.19
N ILE A 255 3.59 9.60 -24.22
CA ILE A 255 4.98 9.76 -24.69
C ILE A 255 5.18 11.18 -25.24
N GLN A 256 4.24 11.68 -26.03
CA GLN A 256 4.29 13.07 -26.50
C GLN A 256 4.28 14.06 -25.34
N ALA A 257 3.41 13.86 -24.34
CA ALA A 257 3.33 14.75 -23.19
C ALA A 257 4.64 14.74 -22.37
N ALA A 258 5.30 13.58 -22.25
CA ALA A 258 6.61 13.47 -21.60
C ALA A 258 7.70 14.19 -22.40
N SER A 259 7.81 13.95 -23.71
CA SER A 259 8.75 14.65 -24.58
C SER A 259 8.50 16.16 -24.61
N PHE A 260 7.24 16.60 -24.67
CA PHE A 260 6.89 18.02 -24.59
C PHE A 260 7.18 18.65 -23.23
N ARG A 261 7.20 17.88 -22.14
CA ARG A 261 7.69 18.35 -20.84
C ARG A 261 9.21 18.51 -20.82
N LEU A 262 9.96 17.59 -21.43
CA LEU A 262 11.41 17.76 -21.64
C LEU A 262 11.69 19.02 -22.47
N PHE A 263 10.88 19.30 -23.48
CA PHE A 263 10.92 20.56 -24.22
C PHE A 263 10.40 21.78 -23.41
N ASP A 264 9.66 21.58 -22.30
CA ASP A 264 9.12 22.66 -21.46
C ASP A 264 10.17 23.26 -20.54
N GLU A 265 11.05 22.44 -19.99
CA GLU A 265 12.13 22.86 -19.11
C GLU A 265 13.25 23.61 -19.86
N GLN A 266 13.41 23.36 -21.16
CA GLN A 266 14.35 24.07 -22.03
C GLN A 266 13.64 25.13 -22.90
N LYS A 267 13.43 26.33 -22.33
CA LYS A 267 12.98 27.49 -23.13
C LYS A 267 13.99 27.75 -24.26
N ASP A 268 13.46 27.92 -25.47
CA ASP A 268 14.15 28.21 -26.74
C ASP A 268 14.72 27.03 -27.55
N VAL A 269 14.59 25.78 -27.11
CA VAL A 269 15.15 24.61 -27.84
C VAL A 269 14.25 24.04 -28.94
N LEU A 270 12.94 24.32 -28.90
CA LEU A 270 11.95 23.67 -29.77
C LEU A 270 11.56 24.52 -31.00
N ILE A 271 11.69 23.93 -32.19
CA ILE A 271 11.29 24.52 -33.48
C ILE A 271 10.16 23.67 -34.07
N LEU A 272 9.04 24.30 -34.42
CA LEU A 272 7.88 23.62 -35.01
C LEU A 272 7.77 23.90 -36.50
N VAL A 273 7.78 22.83 -37.31
CA VAL A 273 7.62 22.88 -38.77
C VAL A 273 6.32 22.15 -39.12
N PHE A 274 5.35 22.85 -39.70
CA PHE A 274 4.08 22.27 -40.13
C PHE A 274 4.13 21.93 -41.62
N LEU A 275 3.96 20.64 -41.94
CA LEU A 275 3.83 20.17 -43.33
C LEU A 275 2.44 20.39 -43.89
N ASP A 276 1.42 20.35 -43.03
CA ASP A 276 0.02 20.56 -43.38
C ASP A 276 -0.58 21.73 -42.59
N ASP A 277 -1.67 22.32 -43.10
CA ASP A 277 -2.51 23.23 -42.30
C ASP A 277 -3.36 22.39 -41.33
N ILE A 278 -2.97 22.35 -40.05
CA ILE A 278 -3.66 21.57 -39.02
C ILE A 278 -4.65 22.45 -38.24
N PRO A 279 -5.93 22.07 -38.17
CA PRO A 279 -6.92 22.76 -37.35
C PRO A 279 -6.57 22.81 -35.86
N SER A 280 -6.80 23.96 -35.22
CA SER A 280 -6.44 24.18 -33.81
C SER A 280 -7.15 23.25 -32.80
N TYR A 281 -8.25 22.59 -33.18
CA TYR A 281 -8.98 21.66 -32.31
C TYR A 281 -8.24 20.33 -32.12
N LEU A 282 -7.57 19.82 -33.16
CA LEU A 282 -6.75 18.61 -33.09
C LEU A 282 -5.56 18.76 -32.14
N LEU A 283 -5.15 20.02 -31.91
CA LEU A 283 -4.04 20.38 -31.03
C LEU A 283 -4.48 20.70 -29.59
N SER A 284 -5.79 20.61 -29.29
CA SER A 284 -6.33 20.85 -27.95
C SER A 284 -5.75 19.94 -26.85
N PRO A 285 -5.49 18.64 -27.10
CA PRO A 285 -4.80 17.77 -26.14
C PRO A 285 -3.36 18.22 -25.82
N TYR A 286 -2.75 19.01 -26.72
CA TYR A 286 -1.35 19.44 -26.66
C TYR A 286 -1.27 20.92 -26.28
N HIS A 287 -1.60 21.24 -25.02
CA HIS A 287 -1.73 22.60 -24.50
C HIS A 287 -0.60 23.57 -24.90
N ARG A 288 0.67 23.11 -24.93
CA ARG A 288 1.83 23.95 -25.30
C ARG A 288 1.96 24.15 -26.81
N MET A 289 1.70 23.14 -27.64
CA MET A 289 1.60 23.34 -29.11
C MET A 289 0.51 24.35 -29.43
N ARG A 290 -0.66 24.25 -28.78
CA ARG A 290 -1.74 25.25 -28.90
C ARG A 290 -1.29 26.64 -28.46
N LYS A 291 -0.48 26.77 -27.41
CA LYS A 291 0.09 28.04 -26.95
C LYS A 291 1.09 28.62 -27.97
N MET A 292 1.97 27.81 -28.55
CA MET A 292 2.93 28.24 -29.58
C MET A 292 2.25 28.62 -30.89
N LEU A 293 1.20 27.88 -31.29
CA LEU A 293 0.35 28.22 -32.42
C LEU A 293 -0.36 29.57 -32.22
N LYS A 294 -0.88 29.84 -31.01
CA LYS A 294 -1.46 31.14 -30.66
C LYS A 294 -0.42 32.27 -30.76
N LYS A 295 0.84 31.99 -30.43
CA LYS A 295 1.96 32.93 -30.60
C LYS A 295 2.50 33.01 -32.03
N LYS A 296 2.02 32.17 -32.95
CA LYS A 296 2.48 32.06 -34.35
C LYS A 296 4.00 31.82 -34.50
N THR A 297 4.62 31.15 -33.52
CA THR A 297 6.07 30.85 -33.52
C THR A 297 6.41 29.55 -34.26
N TYR A 298 5.74 29.27 -35.39
CA TYR A 298 5.94 28.05 -36.17
C TYR A 298 6.23 28.39 -37.63
N LEU A 299 6.92 27.48 -38.30
CA LEU A 299 7.19 27.55 -39.73
C LEU A 299 6.18 26.67 -40.46
N SER A 300 5.58 27.18 -41.53
CA SER A 300 4.57 26.46 -42.30
C SER A 300 5.06 26.25 -43.72
N TRP A 301 5.19 24.99 -44.11
CA TRP A 301 5.62 24.60 -45.46
C TRP A 301 4.57 24.95 -46.53
N PRO A 302 3.25 24.68 -46.37
CA PRO A 302 2.24 25.03 -47.38
C PRO A 302 2.20 26.53 -47.71
N ARG A 303 2.34 27.37 -46.68
CA ARG A 303 2.33 28.84 -46.84
C ARG A 303 3.62 29.36 -47.46
N ALA A 304 4.72 28.64 -47.27
CA ALA A 304 6.02 28.97 -47.84
C ALA A 304 6.27 28.34 -49.22
N ALA A 305 5.41 27.46 -49.73
CA ALA A 305 5.58 26.86 -51.05
C ALA A 305 5.71 27.91 -52.18
N LYS A 306 5.20 29.13 -51.98
CA LYS A 306 5.37 30.27 -52.90
C LYS A 306 6.73 30.97 -52.82
N ASN A 307 7.44 30.85 -51.69
CA ASN A 307 8.78 31.39 -51.47
C ASN A 307 9.54 30.46 -50.50
N THR A 308 10.11 29.40 -51.06
CA THR A 308 10.77 28.34 -50.29
C THR A 308 12.07 28.81 -49.65
N GLU A 309 12.78 29.75 -50.26
CA GLU A 309 14.02 30.31 -49.71
C GLU A 309 13.78 31.02 -48.38
N LEU A 310 12.69 31.81 -48.29
CA LEU A 310 12.32 32.48 -47.04
C LEU A 310 12.05 31.50 -45.89
N PHE A 311 11.53 30.31 -46.20
CA PHE A 311 11.31 29.27 -45.19
C PHE A 311 12.63 28.72 -44.66
N TRP A 312 13.56 28.38 -45.55
CA TRP A 312 14.87 27.83 -45.17
C TRP A 312 15.69 28.85 -44.39
N GLU A 313 15.62 30.13 -44.75
CA GLU A 313 16.30 31.20 -44.02
C GLU A 313 15.71 31.38 -42.60
N LYS A 314 14.39 31.35 -42.46
CA LYS A 314 13.76 31.41 -41.13
C LYS A 314 14.07 30.17 -40.28
N LEU A 315 14.15 28.99 -40.90
CA LEU A 315 14.54 27.76 -40.21
C LEU A 315 15.99 27.83 -39.73
N ARG A 316 16.89 28.34 -40.58
CA ARG A 316 18.29 28.60 -40.24
C ARG A 316 18.41 29.58 -39.07
N GLN A 317 17.72 30.71 -39.13
CA GLN A 317 17.71 31.69 -38.04
C GLN A 317 17.21 31.08 -36.73
N ALA A 318 16.15 30.27 -36.78
CA ALA A 318 15.65 29.57 -35.60
C ALA A 318 16.70 28.60 -35.01
N LEU A 319 17.49 27.91 -35.84
CA LEU A 319 18.58 27.04 -35.40
C LEU A 319 19.78 27.81 -34.81
N GLU A 320 20.07 28.99 -35.36
CA GLU A 320 21.17 29.87 -34.92
C GLU A 320 20.87 30.59 -33.59
N THR A 321 19.59 30.76 -33.21
CA THR A 321 19.27 31.35 -31.90
C THR A 321 19.92 30.57 -30.76
N THR A 322 20.96 31.13 -30.14
CA THR A 322 21.50 30.61 -28.89
C THR A 322 20.51 30.88 -27.78
N ASN A 323 20.26 29.90 -26.90
CA ASN A 323 19.51 30.13 -25.68
C ASN A 323 20.28 31.21 -24.88
N THR A 324 19.81 32.45 -24.93
CA THR A 324 20.34 33.52 -24.09
C THR A 324 19.95 33.20 -22.67
N ASN A 325 20.79 32.42 -22.00
CA ASN A 325 20.91 32.50 -20.56
C ASN A 325 21.39 33.92 -20.26
N ASN A 326 20.45 34.84 -20.09
CA ASN A 326 20.68 36.04 -19.31
C ASN A 326 21.01 35.56 -17.89
N LEU A 327 22.28 35.25 -17.66
CA LEU A 327 22.92 35.34 -16.36
C LEU A 327 22.93 36.83 -16.02
N GLN A 328 21.87 37.29 -15.37
CA GLN A 328 21.90 38.43 -14.47
C GLN A 328 21.88 37.91 -13.04
#